data_AF-A0A9D1LAJ9-F1
#
_entry.id   AF-A0A9D1LAJ9-F1
#
_cell.length_a   1.000
_cell.length_b   1.000
_cell.length_c   1.000
_cell.angle_alpha   90.00
_cell.angle_beta   90.00
_cell.angle_gamma   90.00
#
_symmetry.space_group_name_H-M   'P 1'
#
loop_
_entity.id
_entity.type
_entity.pdbx_description
1 polymer ?
#
loop_
_entity_poly.entity_id
_entity_poly.type
_entity_poly.pdbx_seq_one_letter_code
_entity_poly.pdbx_strand_id
1 'polypeptide(L)'
;MTSFHVDFGKIAGVLKPMHGVGNAPLLGCNNKLFHYLGEAGIPYSRLHDTGGDYGGGRFVDIANIFRNPDADPEDPASYDFAFTDWLISELEKQNVEPFYRLGASIECEHAIRAYHIYPPKDYKKWAKICEGLIRHYNEGWADGFRYGIRYWEIWNEPDNEPEISDNPMWKGSKEDYFRLYEVTSNYLKARFPHLKIGGYASCGFYAISDSAFSADANSSHRVEYFLEFFH
;
A
#
# COMPACT_ATOMS: atom_id res chain seq x y z
N MET A 1 -20.40 -12.14 -38.95
CA MET A 1 -20.79 -12.53 -37.58
C MET A 1 -19.67 -13.37 -37.02
N THR A 2 -19.12 -12.98 -35.87
CA THR A 2 -18.11 -13.77 -35.17
C THR A 2 -18.85 -14.76 -34.28
N SER A 3 -18.66 -16.06 -34.47
CA SER A 3 -19.24 -17.11 -33.64
C SER A 3 -18.21 -17.58 -32.60
N PHE A 4 -18.61 -17.67 -31.34
CA PHE A 4 -17.80 -18.23 -30.25
C PHE A 4 -18.35 -19.60 -29.86
N HIS A 5 -17.44 -20.54 -29.56
CA HIS A 5 -17.77 -21.87 -29.06
C HIS A 5 -16.98 -22.13 -27.77
N VAL A 6 -17.66 -22.64 -26.75
CA VAL A 6 -17.08 -22.96 -25.44
C VAL A 6 -17.45 -24.40 -25.08
N ASP A 7 -16.44 -25.21 -24.74
CA ASP A 7 -16.62 -26.59 -24.31
C ASP A 7 -16.47 -26.68 -22.78
N PHE A 8 -17.59 -26.87 -22.08
CA PHE A 8 -17.62 -27.01 -20.62
C PHE A 8 -17.04 -28.33 -20.10
N GLY A 9 -16.81 -29.32 -20.97
CA GLY A 9 -16.16 -30.59 -20.63
C GLY A 9 -14.64 -30.48 -20.58
N LYS A 10 -14.06 -29.40 -21.09
CA LYS A 10 -12.60 -29.20 -21.17
C LYS A 10 -12.11 -28.13 -20.19
N ILE A 11 -11.56 -28.56 -19.06
CA ILE A 11 -10.95 -27.68 -18.07
C ILE A 11 -9.58 -27.21 -18.58
N ALA A 12 -9.39 -25.90 -18.76
CA ALA A 12 -8.14 -25.30 -19.22
C ALA A 12 -7.19 -24.88 -18.07
N GLY A 13 -7.68 -24.84 -16.82
CA GLY A 13 -6.92 -24.45 -15.65
C GLY A 13 -7.75 -23.68 -14.62
N VAL A 14 -7.11 -23.23 -13.54
CA VAL A 14 -7.73 -22.38 -12.53
C VAL A 14 -7.53 -20.92 -12.91
N LEU A 15 -8.63 -20.16 -12.98
CA LEU A 15 -8.56 -18.72 -13.17
C LEU A 15 -8.01 -18.07 -11.89
N LYS A 16 -6.95 -17.28 -12.02
CA LYS A 16 -6.40 -16.52 -10.90
C LYS A 16 -7.33 -15.34 -10.59
N PRO A 17 -7.70 -15.11 -9.32
CA PRO A 17 -8.55 -13.98 -8.94
C PRO A 17 -7.71 -12.70 -8.94
N MET A 18 -7.63 -12.04 -10.10
CA MET A 18 -6.82 -10.84 -10.33
C MET A 18 -7.64 -9.54 -10.26
N HIS A 19 -8.94 -9.63 -10.02
CA HIS A 19 -9.88 -8.50 -9.99
C HIS A 19 -9.95 -7.81 -8.62
N GLY A 20 -8.78 -7.50 -8.04
CA GLY A 20 -8.69 -6.69 -6.81
C GLY A 20 -9.07 -5.22 -7.05
N VAL A 21 -9.30 -4.48 -5.97
CA VAL A 21 -9.70 -3.06 -6.00
C VAL A 21 -8.76 -2.19 -5.15
N GLY A 22 -8.73 -0.89 -5.44
CA GLY A 22 -8.15 0.12 -4.55
C GLY A 22 -9.19 0.61 -3.56
N ASN A 23 -8.97 0.36 -2.26
CA ASN A 23 -9.88 0.59 -1.14
C ASN A 23 -11.23 -0.15 -1.22
N ALA A 24 -11.91 -0.19 -0.08
CA ALA A 24 -13.34 -0.46 -0.03
C ALA A 24 -14.14 0.81 -0.40
N PRO A 25 -15.43 0.68 -0.78
CA PRO A 25 -16.31 1.81 -1.02
C PRO A 25 -16.68 2.52 0.30
N LEU A 26 -15.70 3.24 0.87
CA LEU A 26 -15.84 3.95 2.15
C LEU A 26 -16.75 5.17 2.02
N LEU A 27 -17.62 5.33 3.01
CA LEU A 27 -18.38 6.55 3.28
C LEU A 27 -18.15 6.96 4.74
N GLY A 28 -16.92 7.37 5.05
CA GLY A 28 -16.45 7.50 6.44
C GLY A 28 -16.47 6.13 7.15
N CYS A 29 -16.88 6.11 8.43
CA CYS A 29 -17.05 4.89 9.21
C CYS A 29 -18.41 4.21 8.94
N ASN A 30 -18.75 3.98 7.68
CA ASN A 30 -19.99 3.33 7.27
C ASN A 30 -19.71 2.23 6.24
N ASN A 31 -20.13 1.00 6.56
CA ASN A 31 -19.91 -0.20 5.77
C ASN A 31 -21.07 -0.54 4.82
N LYS A 32 -22.07 0.34 4.67
CA LYS A 32 -23.31 0.06 3.90
C LYS A 32 -23.03 -0.44 2.48
N LEU A 33 -21.92 -0.03 1.85
CA LEU A 33 -21.56 -0.43 0.49
C LEU A 33 -20.59 -1.63 0.42
N PHE A 34 -20.08 -2.13 1.55
CA PHE A 34 -19.06 -3.19 1.56
C PHE A 34 -19.60 -4.52 1.05
N HIS A 35 -20.90 -4.79 1.18
CA HIS A 35 -21.53 -6.01 0.65
C HIS A 35 -21.28 -6.21 -0.84
N TYR A 36 -21.15 -5.13 -1.63
CA TYR A 36 -20.82 -5.22 -3.05
C TYR A 36 -19.46 -5.88 -3.30
N LEU A 37 -18.50 -5.77 -2.37
CA LEU A 37 -17.22 -6.45 -2.50
C LEU A 37 -17.39 -7.97 -2.39
N GLY A 38 -18.19 -8.43 -1.42
CA GLY A 38 -18.50 -9.84 -1.24
C GLY A 38 -19.33 -10.41 -2.39
N GLU A 39 -20.35 -9.68 -2.85
CA GLU A 39 -21.20 -10.07 -3.98
C GLU A 39 -20.42 -10.18 -5.30
N ALA A 40 -19.47 -9.28 -5.54
CA ALA A 40 -18.58 -9.33 -6.69
C ALA A 40 -17.42 -10.33 -6.53
N GLY A 41 -17.29 -10.96 -5.36
CA GLY A 41 -16.19 -11.89 -5.04
C GLY A 41 -14.82 -11.24 -5.15
N ILE A 42 -14.69 -9.97 -4.72
CA ILE A 42 -13.43 -9.23 -4.77
C ILE A 42 -12.40 -9.92 -3.87
N PRO A 43 -11.25 -10.35 -4.40
CA PRO A 43 -10.28 -11.12 -3.62
C PRO A 43 -9.40 -10.26 -2.73
N TYR A 44 -9.09 -9.03 -3.17
CA TYR A 44 -8.14 -8.15 -2.49
C TYR A 44 -8.60 -6.69 -2.52
N SER A 45 -8.32 -5.96 -1.44
CA SER A 45 -8.45 -4.50 -1.37
C SER A 45 -7.12 -3.87 -0.97
N ARG A 46 -6.53 -3.05 -1.84
CA ARG A 46 -5.30 -2.30 -1.56
C ARG A 46 -5.59 -1.05 -0.74
N LEU A 47 -4.89 -0.88 0.37
CA LEU A 47 -5.14 0.15 1.37
C LEU A 47 -4.24 1.39 1.19
N HIS A 48 -4.41 2.12 0.09
CA HIS A 48 -3.71 3.40 -0.15
C HIS A 48 -4.75 4.50 -0.33
N ASP A 49 -4.55 5.69 0.25
CA ASP A 49 -5.53 6.79 0.21
C ASP A 49 -6.86 6.42 0.85
N THR A 50 -6.76 5.60 1.90
CA THR A 50 -7.89 5.14 2.68
C THR A 50 -8.45 6.29 3.52
N GLY A 51 -9.71 6.62 3.27
CA GLY A 51 -10.49 7.54 4.11
C GLY A 51 -10.67 8.94 3.53
N GLY A 52 -9.83 9.38 2.57
CA GLY A 52 -9.96 10.68 1.87
C GLY A 52 -10.30 11.87 2.79
N ASP A 53 -11.07 12.84 2.28
CA ASP A 53 -11.58 14.00 3.06
C ASP A 53 -12.50 13.63 4.24
N TYR A 54 -12.95 12.37 4.33
CA TYR A 54 -13.89 11.86 5.35
C TYR A 54 -13.27 10.77 6.23
N GLY A 55 -11.98 10.93 6.56
CA GLY A 55 -11.22 9.96 7.36
C GLY A 55 -9.70 10.17 7.39
N GLY A 56 -9.17 11.06 6.55
CA GLY A 56 -7.76 11.43 6.50
C GLY A 56 -7.21 11.74 7.89
N GLY A 57 -6.19 10.99 8.32
CA GLY A 57 -5.60 11.11 9.65
C GLY A 57 -5.90 9.97 10.63
N ARG A 58 -6.71 8.97 10.25
CA ARG A 58 -7.09 7.86 11.17
C ARG A 58 -6.86 6.46 10.64
N PHE A 59 -6.97 6.26 9.34
CA PHE A 59 -6.88 4.95 8.72
C PHE A 59 -5.46 4.68 8.22
N VAL A 60 -5.02 3.43 8.37
CA VAL A 60 -3.95 2.69 7.67
C VAL A 60 -2.53 3.29 7.71
N ASP A 61 -2.36 4.58 7.49
CA ASP A 61 -1.05 5.24 7.46
C ASP A 61 -0.30 5.06 8.77
N ILE A 62 1.01 4.91 8.65
CA ILE A 62 1.89 4.68 9.81
C ILE A 62 1.82 5.86 10.78
N ALA A 63 1.73 7.09 10.28
CA ALA A 63 1.59 8.27 11.13
C ALA A 63 0.22 8.37 11.84
N ASN A 64 -0.83 7.77 11.27
CA ASN A 64 -2.17 7.78 11.86
C ASN A 64 -2.27 6.77 13.01
N ILE A 65 -1.61 5.61 12.83
CA ILE A 65 -1.58 4.51 13.79
C ILE A 65 -0.51 4.77 14.86
N PHE A 66 0.70 5.19 14.49
CA PHE A 66 1.81 5.48 15.40
C PHE A 66 2.11 6.99 15.43
N ARG A 67 1.30 7.72 16.20
CA ARG A 67 1.23 9.19 16.16
C ARG A 67 2.44 9.89 16.77
N ASN A 68 3.08 9.27 17.76
CA ASN A 68 4.26 9.82 18.40
C ASN A 68 5.51 9.07 17.91
N PRO A 69 6.31 9.62 16.97
CA PRO A 69 7.47 8.92 16.42
C PRO A 69 8.56 8.66 17.46
N ASP A 70 8.54 9.35 18.60
CA ASP A 70 9.51 9.18 19.69
C ASP A 70 9.07 8.10 20.70
N ALA A 71 7.82 7.62 20.64
CA ALA A 71 7.32 6.55 21.52
C ALA A 71 8.02 5.20 21.27
N ASP A 72 7.82 4.26 22.20
CA ASP A 72 8.37 2.91 22.10
C ASP A 72 7.51 2.03 21.17
N PRO A 73 8.07 1.47 20.08
CA PRO A 73 7.34 0.57 19.19
C PRO A 73 6.94 -0.76 19.82
N GLU A 74 7.51 -1.17 20.97
CA GLU A 74 7.09 -2.40 21.65
C GLU A 74 5.93 -2.18 22.63
N ASP A 75 5.56 -0.93 22.93
CA ASP A 75 4.42 -0.61 23.80
C ASP A 75 3.12 -0.57 22.97
N PRO A 76 2.14 -1.45 23.24
CA PRO A 76 0.81 -1.39 22.63
C PRO A 76 0.14 -0.02 22.71
N ALA A 77 0.36 0.74 23.79
CA ALA A 77 -0.26 2.04 23.99
C ALA A 77 0.26 3.13 23.04
N SER A 78 1.37 2.88 22.34
CA SER A 78 1.91 3.77 21.31
C SER A 78 1.11 3.74 20.01
N TYR A 79 0.18 2.79 19.85
CA TYR A 79 -0.58 2.56 18.61
C TYR A 79 -2.06 2.89 18.80
N ASP A 80 -2.67 3.51 17.79
CA ASP A 80 -4.12 3.71 17.65
C ASP A 80 -4.64 2.90 16.47
N PHE A 81 -5.14 1.71 16.77
CA PHE A 81 -5.64 0.77 15.76
C PHE A 81 -7.13 0.93 15.42
N ALA A 82 -7.91 1.64 16.24
CA ALA A 82 -9.37 1.53 16.28
C ALA A 82 -10.08 1.70 14.92
N PHE A 83 -9.64 2.66 14.11
CA PHE A 83 -10.23 2.92 12.78
C PHE A 83 -9.81 1.89 11.75
N THR A 84 -8.55 1.47 11.80
CA THR A 84 -8.02 0.46 10.88
C THR A 84 -8.54 -0.93 11.22
N ASP A 85 -8.76 -1.22 12.50
CA ASP A 85 -9.41 -2.45 12.98
C ASP A 85 -10.84 -2.56 12.46
N TRP A 86 -11.61 -1.47 12.56
CA TRP A 86 -12.96 -1.44 12.00
C TRP A 86 -12.92 -1.72 10.50
N LEU A 87 -12.06 -1.02 9.75
CA LEU A 87 -11.96 -1.18 8.31
C LEU A 87 -11.61 -2.61 7.90
N ILE A 88 -10.54 -3.18 8.48
CA ILE A 88 -10.07 -4.51 8.13
C ILE A 88 -11.10 -5.56 8.57
N SER A 89 -11.71 -5.41 9.74
CA SER A 89 -12.77 -6.32 10.19
C SER A 89 -13.99 -6.31 9.25
N GLU A 90 -14.33 -5.16 8.66
CA GLU A 90 -15.40 -5.07 7.67
C GLU A 90 -15.03 -5.69 6.32
N LEU A 91 -13.75 -5.62 5.91
CA LEU A 91 -13.25 -6.33 4.73
C LEU A 91 -13.27 -7.85 4.93
N GLU A 92 -12.81 -8.32 6.09
CA GLU A 92 -12.77 -9.74 6.45
C GLU A 92 -14.19 -10.35 6.45
N LYS A 93 -15.21 -9.61 6.91
CA LYS A 93 -16.62 -10.05 6.81
C LYS A 93 -17.10 -10.30 5.39
N GLN A 94 -16.46 -9.68 4.39
CA GLN A 94 -16.77 -9.85 2.97
C GLN A 94 -15.85 -10.87 2.27
N ASN A 95 -14.96 -11.53 3.01
CA ASN A 95 -13.89 -12.39 2.49
C ASN A 95 -12.94 -11.65 1.53
N VAL A 96 -12.69 -10.37 1.78
CA VAL A 96 -11.76 -9.56 0.98
C VAL A 96 -10.46 -9.42 1.76
N GLU A 97 -9.37 -9.95 1.21
CA GLU A 97 -8.07 -9.88 1.89
C GLU A 97 -7.45 -8.48 1.74
N PRO A 98 -6.98 -7.85 2.83
CA PRO A 98 -6.24 -6.60 2.73
C PRO A 98 -4.90 -6.78 2.00
N PHE A 99 -4.59 -5.84 1.12
CA PHE A 99 -3.23 -5.62 0.62
C PHE A 99 -2.71 -4.36 1.31
N TYR A 100 -1.94 -4.55 2.38
CA TYR A 100 -1.63 -3.49 3.34
C TYR A 100 -0.42 -2.66 2.89
N ARG A 101 -0.60 -1.36 2.71
CA ARG A 101 0.49 -0.43 2.40
C ARG A 101 1.05 0.17 3.70
N LEU A 102 2.35 0.00 3.91
CA LEU A 102 3.16 0.55 4.99
C LEU A 102 3.79 1.88 4.53
N GLY A 103 3.33 3.00 5.05
CA GLY A 103 3.79 4.34 4.64
C GLY A 103 2.76 5.43 4.91
N ALA A 104 2.71 6.45 4.04
CA ALA A 104 1.72 7.53 4.07
C ALA A 104 0.81 7.54 2.83
N SER A 105 -0.30 8.24 2.95
CA SER A 105 -1.12 8.68 1.83
C SER A 105 -0.53 9.89 1.10
N ILE A 106 -1.07 10.16 -0.10
CA ILE A 106 -0.68 11.35 -0.87
C ILE A 106 -0.97 12.63 -0.06
N GLU A 107 -0.02 13.56 -0.05
CA GLU A 107 -0.25 14.90 0.52
C GLU A 107 -0.37 15.91 -0.61
N CYS A 108 -1.59 16.12 -1.13
CA CYS A 108 -1.86 17.05 -2.22
C CYS A 108 -1.44 18.50 -1.89
N GLU A 109 -1.45 18.86 -0.60
CA GLU A 109 -1.07 20.19 -0.11
C GLU A 109 0.44 20.33 0.16
N HIS A 110 1.27 19.35 -0.23
CA HIS A 110 2.72 19.35 0.02
C HIS A 110 3.44 20.62 -0.44
N ALA A 111 2.95 21.27 -1.51
CA ALA A 111 3.52 22.51 -2.05
C ALA A 111 3.42 23.68 -1.05
N ILE A 112 2.42 23.66 -0.18
CA ILE A 112 2.34 24.57 0.97
C ILE A 112 3.21 24.00 2.10
N ARG A 113 2.97 22.74 2.47
CA ARG A 113 3.73 22.03 3.51
C ARG A 113 3.45 20.54 3.46
N ALA A 114 4.52 19.73 3.45
CA ALA A 114 4.45 18.30 3.72
C ALA A 114 4.58 17.99 5.22
N TYR A 115 4.01 16.87 5.66
CA TYR A 115 4.02 16.41 7.05
C TYR A 115 4.53 14.96 7.17
N HIS A 116 3.95 14.01 6.44
CA HIS A 116 4.15 12.58 6.68
C HIS A 116 4.91 11.85 5.56
N ILE A 117 5.21 12.54 4.46
CA ILE A 117 5.87 11.97 3.28
C ILE A 117 7.41 12.12 3.28
N TYR A 118 8.02 12.43 4.42
CA TYR A 118 9.48 12.48 4.56
C TYR A 118 10.07 11.11 4.91
N PRO A 119 11.33 10.84 4.56
CA PRO A 119 12.04 9.66 5.04
C PRO A 119 12.02 9.59 6.58
N PRO A 120 11.87 8.39 7.17
CA PRO A 120 11.93 8.27 8.61
C PRO A 120 13.34 8.60 9.13
N LYS A 121 13.41 9.30 10.27
CA LYS A 121 14.68 9.66 10.93
C LYS A 121 15.51 8.42 11.31
N ASP A 122 14.83 7.34 11.67
CA ASP A 122 15.42 6.04 11.99
C ASP A 122 14.65 4.95 11.24
N TYR A 123 15.23 4.47 10.14
CA TYR A 123 14.68 3.40 9.30
C TYR A 123 14.45 2.10 10.07
N LYS A 124 15.30 1.79 11.06
CA LYS A 124 15.17 0.56 11.83
C LYS A 124 14.01 0.67 12.83
N LYS A 125 13.87 1.82 13.48
CA LYS A 125 12.72 2.10 14.34
C LYS A 125 11.43 2.07 13.53
N TRP A 126 11.42 2.66 12.34
CA TRP A 126 10.27 2.59 11.44
C TRP A 126 9.89 1.14 11.08
N ALA A 127 10.87 0.29 10.76
CA ALA A 127 10.62 -1.13 10.50
C ALA A 127 10.04 -1.89 11.72
N LYS A 128 10.43 -1.52 12.95
CA LYS A 128 9.84 -2.05 14.19
C LYS A 128 8.40 -1.60 14.40
N ILE A 129 8.09 -0.34 14.07
CA ILE A 129 6.71 0.16 14.08
C ILE A 129 5.85 -0.69 13.14
N CYS A 130 6.33 -0.94 11.91
CA CYS A 130 5.63 -1.81 10.96
C CYS A 130 5.49 -3.25 11.46
N GLU A 131 6.47 -3.80 12.18
CA GLU A 131 6.34 -5.10 12.85
C GLU A 131 5.19 -5.10 13.85
N GLY A 132 5.01 -4.05 14.66
CA GLY A 132 3.89 -3.92 15.59
C GLY A 132 2.54 -4.04 14.89
N LEU A 133 2.35 -3.35 13.75
CA LEU A 133 1.14 -3.47 12.92
C LEU A 133 0.93 -4.91 12.42
N ILE A 134 1.98 -5.56 11.92
CA ILE A 134 1.89 -6.94 11.41
C ILE A 134 1.53 -7.90 12.53
N ARG A 135 2.16 -7.78 13.71
CA ARG A 135 1.84 -8.59 14.88
C ARG A 135 0.40 -8.36 15.35
N HIS A 136 -0.08 -7.13 15.29
CA HIS A 136 -1.46 -6.81 15.63
C HIS A 136 -2.44 -7.58 14.73
N TYR A 137 -2.30 -7.53 13.40
CA TYR A 137 -3.27 -8.17 12.50
C TYR A 137 -3.07 -9.68 12.29
N ASN A 138 -1.86 -10.20 12.49
CA ASN A 138 -1.54 -11.60 12.19
C ASN A 138 -1.22 -12.46 13.42
N GLU A 139 -0.79 -11.88 14.55
CA GLU A 139 -0.33 -12.62 15.73
C GLU A 139 -1.19 -12.38 16.99
N GLY A 140 -2.19 -11.50 16.94
CA GLY A 140 -3.07 -11.15 18.06
C GLY A 140 -2.43 -10.24 19.10
N TRP A 141 -1.36 -9.51 18.72
CA TRP A 141 -0.69 -8.58 19.64
C TRP A 141 -1.53 -7.32 19.87
N ALA A 142 -1.43 -6.71 21.05
CA ALA A 142 -2.18 -5.50 21.41
C ALA A 142 -3.70 -5.63 21.17
N ASP A 143 -4.30 -6.70 21.69
CA ASP A 143 -5.73 -7.05 21.51
C ASP A 143 -6.17 -7.18 20.03
N GLY A 144 -5.23 -7.53 19.16
CA GLY A 144 -5.44 -7.64 17.73
C GLY A 144 -6.01 -8.97 17.24
N PHE A 145 -5.71 -9.28 15.99
CA PHE A 145 -6.35 -10.30 15.17
C PHE A 145 -5.38 -11.36 14.66
N ARG A 146 -5.94 -12.36 13.97
CA ARG A 146 -5.21 -13.42 13.26
C ARG A 146 -5.75 -13.57 11.84
N TYR A 147 -5.84 -12.46 11.12
CA TYR A 147 -6.41 -12.41 9.77
C TYR A 147 -5.50 -13.04 8.73
N GLY A 148 -4.19 -13.12 8.99
CA GLY A 148 -3.26 -13.79 8.08
C GLY A 148 -3.02 -12.99 6.80
N ILE A 149 -3.08 -11.66 6.89
CA ILE A 149 -2.80 -10.71 5.80
C ILE A 149 -1.45 -11.06 5.18
N ARG A 150 -1.44 -11.43 3.90
CA ARG A 150 -0.22 -11.94 3.24
C ARG A 150 0.64 -10.84 2.64
N TYR A 151 0.04 -9.78 2.11
CA TYR A 151 0.72 -8.77 1.30
C TYR A 151 0.93 -7.48 2.06
N TRP A 152 2.19 -7.08 2.15
CA TRP A 152 2.65 -5.86 2.83
C TRP A 152 3.58 -5.09 1.90
N GLU A 153 3.17 -3.89 1.54
CA GLU A 153 3.84 -3.04 0.56
C GLU A 153 4.54 -1.87 1.24
N ILE A 154 5.80 -1.66 0.92
CA ILE A 154 6.62 -0.60 1.48
C ILE A 154 6.46 0.63 0.60
N TRP A 155 5.74 1.62 1.14
CA TRP A 155 5.52 2.94 0.59
C TRP A 155 4.67 2.98 -0.70
N ASN A 156 4.50 4.19 -1.25
CA ASN A 156 3.83 4.44 -2.53
C ASN A 156 4.59 5.48 -3.34
N GLU A 157 4.84 5.21 -4.62
CA GLU A 157 5.34 6.16 -5.63
C GLU A 157 6.47 7.09 -5.16
N PRO A 158 7.58 6.59 -4.57
CA PRO A 158 8.74 7.42 -4.30
C PRO A 158 9.32 8.10 -5.55
N ASP A 159 9.01 7.57 -6.72
CA ASP A 159 9.37 8.05 -8.06
C ASP A 159 8.35 9.01 -8.67
N ASN A 160 7.36 9.55 -7.93
CA ASN A 160 6.26 10.30 -8.56
C ASN A 160 6.68 11.54 -9.37
N GLU A 161 7.66 12.29 -8.87
CA GLU A 161 8.20 13.47 -9.56
C GLU A 161 9.74 13.44 -9.61
N PRO A 162 10.36 14.01 -10.66
CA PRO A 162 11.82 14.15 -10.74
C PRO A 162 12.39 15.03 -9.63
N GLU A 163 11.71 16.15 -9.35
CA GLU A 163 12.11 17.08 -8.31
C GLU A 163 11.48 16.70 -6.98
N ILE A 164 12.32 16.48 -5.96
CA ILE A 164 11.88 16.11 -4.61
C ILE A 164 10.92 17.15 -4.02
N SER A 165 11.13 18.44 -4.32
CA SER A 165 10.24 19.52 -3.86
C SER A 165 8.82 19.38 -4.37
N ASP A 166 8.64 18.74 -5.52
CA ASP A 166 7.36 18.65 -6.22
C ASP A 166 6.67 17.31 -6.00
N ASN A 167 7.40 16.30 -5.51
CA ASN A 167 6.86 14.97 -5.27
C ASN A 167 5.85 14.92 -4.09
N PRO A 168 4.55 14.60 -4.31
CA PRO A 168 3.52 14.58 -3.26
C PRO A 168 3.50 13.29 -2.43
N MET A 169 4.42 12.35 -2.69
CA MET A 169 4.44 11.00 -2.10
C MET A 169 5.73 10.72 -1.33
N TRP A 170 6.83 11.39 -1.67
CA TRP A 170 8.13 11.17 -1.03
C TRP A 170 9.04 12.39 -1.13
N LYS A 171 9.51 12.88 0.02
CA LYS A 171 10.42 14.05 0.13
C LYS A 171 11.88 13.67 0.41
N GLY A 172 12.28 12.43 0.12
CA GLY A 172 13.67 11.97 0.20
C GLY A 172 14.30 11.78 -1.17
N SER A 173 15.60 11.48 -1.20
CA SER A 173 16.25 11.03 -2.43
C SER A 173 15.83 9.60 -2.80
N LYS A 174 16.24 9.15 -4.00
CA LYS A 174 16.11 7.74 -4.40
C LYS A 174 16.90 6.81 -3.46
N GLU A 175 18.08 7.23 -3.02
CA GLU A 175 18.91 6.48 -2.08
C GLU A 175 18.25 6.38 -0.69
N ASP A 176 17.57 7.43 -0.24
CA ASP A 176 16.79 7.38 1.01
C ASP A 176 15.68 6.33 0.92
N TYR A 177 15.03 6.21 -0.25
CA TYR A 177 14.00 5.21 -0.47
C TYR A 177 14.61 3.80 -0.53
N PHE A 178 15.71 3.61 -1.27
CA PHE A 178 16.40 2.32 -1.32
C PHE A 178 16.83 1.87 0.08
N ARG A 179 17.32 2.80 0.90
CA ARG A 179 17.66 2.53 2.30
C ARG A 179 16.44 2.16 3.14
N LEU A 180 15.31 2.87 2.98
CA LEU A 180 14.04 2.50 3.62
C LEU A 180 13.62 1.08 3.25
N TYR A 181 13.62 0.78 1.96
CA TYR A 181 13.23 -0.51 1.43
C TYR A 181 14.17 -1.62 1.92
N GLU A 182 15.49 -1.45 1.81
CA GLU A 182 16.49 -2.42 2.25
C GLU A 182 16.33 -2.74 3.73
N VAL A 183 16.34 -1.72 4.60
CA VAL A 183 16.27 -1.91 6.05
C VAL A 183 14.95 -2.58 6.45
N THR A 184 13.83 -2.10 5.90
CA THR A 184 12.51 -2.58 6.27
C THR A 184 12.26 -3.99 5.72
N SER A 185 12.48 -4.21 4.43
CA SER A 185 12.21 -5.51 3.80
C SER A 185 13.06 -6.61 4.42
N ASN A 186 14.36 -6.39 4.64
CA ASN A 186 15.24 -7.36 5.27
C ASN A 186 14.81 -7.66 6.71
N TYR A 187 14.43 -6.63 7.48
CA TYR A 187 13.97 -6.83 8.85
C TYR A 187 12.67 -7.63 8.92
N LEU A 188 11.66 -7.20 8.17
CA LEU A 188 10.34 -7.84 8.17
C LEU A 188 10.41 -9.25 7.59
N LYS A 189 11.25 -9.50 6.58
CA LYS A 189 11.46 -10.85 6.04
C LYS A 189 12.18 -11.78 7.00
N ALA A 190 13.15 -11.27 7.77
CA ALA A 190 13.79 -12.06 8.82
C ALA A 190 12.79 -12.46 9.91
N ARG A 191 11.87 -11.56 10.28
CA ARG A 191 10.87 -11.83 11.31
C ARG A 191 9.65 -12.63 10.82
N PHE A 192 9.23 -12.40 9.59
CA PHE A 192 8.03 -12.99 8.98
C PHE A 192 8.35 -13.59 7.61
N PRO A 193 9.13 -14.69 7.55
CA PRO A 193 9.61 -15.26 6.29
C PRO A 193 8.48 -15.72 5.34
N HIS A 194 7.29 -16.00 5.88
CA HIS A 194 6.11 -16.44 5.14
C HIS A 194 5.33 -15.30 4.47
N LEU A 195 5.46 -14.06 4.95
CA LEU A 195 4.72 -12.90 4.40
C LEU A 195 5.31 -12.45 3.08
N LYS A 196 4.49 -11.83 2.21
CA LYS A 196 4.90 -11.20 0.96
C LYS A 196 5.16 -9.72 1.24
N ILE A 197 6.43 -9.38 1.46
CA ILE A 197 6.90 -8.00 1.61
C ILE A 197 7.42 -7.53 0.25
N GLY A 198 6.93 -6.39 -0.24
CA GLY A 198 7.30 -5.83 -1.54
C GLY A 198 7.17 -4.31 -1.58
N GLY A 199 7.31 -3.74 -2.76
CA GLY A 199 7.31 -2.31 -3.03
C GLY A 199 7.73 -2.09 -4.50
N TYR A 200 7.85 -0.87 -4.98
CA TYR A 200 7.68 0.44 -4.34
C TYR A 200 6.41 1.17 -4.79
N ALA A 201 5.50 0.43 -5.44
CA ALA A 201 4.30 0.93 -6.09
C ALA A 201 4.60 2.10 -7.02
N SER A 202 5.47 1.87 -7.99
CA SER A 202 5.78 2.79 -9.09
C SER A 202 4.53 3.39 -9.73
N CYS A 203 4.55 4.69 -10.03
CA CYS A 203 3.59 5.29 -10.97
C CYS A 203 4.12 5.32 -12.41
N GLY A 204 5.43 5.11 -12.60
CA GLY A 204 6.05 4.96 -13.91
C GLY A 204 5.73 3.60 -14.55
N PHE A 205 5.57 3.62 -15.88
CA PHE A 205 5.43 2.41 -16.69
C PHE A 205 6.77 2.09 -17.37
N TYR A 206 7.50 1.09 -16.85
CA TYR A 206 8.71 0.58 -17.50
C TYR A 206 8.32 -0.49 -18.50
N ALA A 207 7.92 -0.07 -19.71
CA ALA A 207 7.96 -1.01 -20.81
C ALA A 207 9.44 -1.28 -21.10
N ILE A 208 9.96 -2.43 -20.65
CA ILE A 208 11.21 -3.00 -21.18
C ILE A 208 10.92 -3.39 -22.63
N SER A 209 10.83 -2.40 -23.52
CA SER A 209 10.76 -2.64 -24.95
C SER A 209 11.95 -1.96 -25.59
N ASP A 210 12.69 -2.71 -26.39
CA ASP A 210 13.75 -2.18 -27.26
C ASP A 210 13.19 -1.19 -28.33
N SER A 211 11.87 -0.98 -28.38
CA SER A 211 11.26 0.04 -29.23
C SER A 211 11.39 1.42 -28.60
N ALA A 212 11.97 2.35 -29.39
CA ALA A 212 11.97 3.77 -29.08
C ALA A 212 10.53 4.25 -28.80
N PHE A 213 10.40 5.05 -27.73
CA PHE A 213 9.17 5.73 -27.38
C PHE A 213 8.60 6.47 -28.60
N SER A 214 7.32 6.26 -28.93
CA SER A 214 6.69 6.95 -30.07
C SER A 214 6.41 8.40 -29.71
N ALA A 215 6.99 9.34 -30.45
CA ALA A 215 6.67 10.76 -30.32
C ALA A 215 5.18 11.09 -30.56
N ASP A 216 4.42 10.19 -31.20
CA ASP A 216 2.98 10.33 -31.41
C ASP A 216 2.15 9.94 -30.18
N ALA A 217 2.73 9.17 -29.25
CA ALA A 217 2.12 8.97 -27.96
C ALA A 217 2.33 10.26 -27.15
N ASN A 218 1.26 11.01 -26.93
CA ASN A 218 1.25 12.24 -26.14
C ASN A 218 1.54 11.96 -24.65
N SER A 219 2.74 11.48 -24.36
CA SER A 219 3.18 11.10 -23.03
C SER A 219 3.67 12.29 -22.23
N SER A 220 3.64 12.11 -20.91
CA SER A 220 4.21 13.08 -19.98
C SER A 220 5.72 13.19 -20.18
N HIS A 221 6.26 14.40 -19.96
CA HIS A 221 7.70 14.66 -19.87
C HIS A 221 8.40 13.83 -18.78
N ARG A 222 7.65 13.22 -17.84
CA ARG A 222 8.17 12.33 -16.79
C ARG A 222 8.55 10.94 -17.28
N VAL A 223 8.22 10.55 -18.52
CA VAL A 223 8.50 9.19 -19.03
C VAL A 223 9.99 8.84 -19.03
N GLU A 224 10.85 9.76 -19.45
CA GLU A 224 12.30 9.55 -19.45
C GLU A 224 12.85 9.37 -18.03
N TYR A 225 12.37 10.20 -17.09
CA TYR A 225 12.73 10.09 -15.67
C TYR A 225 12.42 8.71 -15.08
N PHE A 226 11.26 8.14 -15.41
CA PHE A 226 10.94 6.79 -14.94
C PHE A 226 12.01 5.80 -15.44
N LEU A 227 12.36 5.79 -16.72
CA LEU A 227 13.39 4.88 -17.23
C LEU A 227 14.70 5.00 -16.44
N GLU A 228 15.10 6.21 -16.04
CA GLU A 228 16.36 6.46 -15.33
C GLU A 228 16.31 6.25 -13.81
N PHE A 229 15.14 6.23 -13.16
CA PHE A 229 15.05 6.21 -11.69
C PHE A 229 15.82 5.02 -11.06
N PHE A 230 15.88 3.88 -11.75
CA PHE A 230 16.60 2.67 -11.32
C PHE A 230 17.96 2.44 -12.00
N HIS A 231 18.38 3.32 -12.91
CA HIS A 231 19.70 3.28 -13.54
C HIS A 231 20.72 4.18 -12.80
#